data_AF-A0A238BTY5-F1
#
_entry.id   AF-A0A238BTY5-F1
#
_cell.length_a   1.000
_cell.length_b   1.000
_cell.length_c   1.000
_cell.angle_alpha   90.00
_cell.angle_beta   90.00
_cell.angle_gamma   90.00
#
_symmetry.space_group_name_H-M   'P 1'
#
loop_
_entity.id
_entity.type
_entity.pdbx_description
1 polymer ?
#
loop_
_entity_poly.entity_id
_entity_poly.type
_entity_poly.pdbx_seq_one_letter_code
_entity_poly.pdbx_strand_id
1 'polypeptide(L)'
;MYCLIRNHEQHIAILVAVWIVCITIGPVSSSIQYTRETMPGAQYYDGKKLNIPISKEAGIKLIERWTHQAISSIMASIATQ
;
A
#
# COMPACT_ATOMS: atom_id res chain seq x y z
N MET A 1 21.71 14.69 28.98
CA MET A 1 20.52 13.97 29.51
C MET A 1 19.20 14.51 28.97
N TYR A 2 18.99 15.84 28.90
CA TYR A 2 17.77 16.46 28.33
C TYR A 2 17.45 16.12 26.86
N CYS A 3 18.45 15.93 25.99
CA CYS A 3 18.20 15.53 24.59
C CYS A 3 17.62 14.13 24.44
N LEU A 4 17.93 13.20 25.34
CA LEU A 4 17.45 11.80 25.27
C LEU A 4 15.96 11.72 25.66
N ILE A 5 15.56 12.48 26.67
CA ILE A 5 14.18 12.59 27.15
C ILE A 5 13.30 13.25 26.08
N ARG A 6 13.79 14.33 25.45
CA ARG A 6 13.09 14.99 24.33
C ARG A 6 12.88 14.05 23.13
N ASN A 7 13.82 13.14 22.85
CA ASN A 7 13.67 12.18 21.76
C ASN A 7 12.56 11.16 22.05
N HIS A 8 12.47 10.66 23.28
CA HIS A 8 11.45 9.70 23.72
C HIS A 8 10.02 10.30 23.67
N GLU A 9 9.85 11.53 24.12
CA GLU A 9 8.56 12.25 24.06
C GLU A 9 8.10 12.48 22.61
N GLN A 10 9.02 12.74 21.68
CA GLN A 10 8.72 12.89 20.25
C GLN A 10 8.26 11.56 19.63
N HIS A 11 8.88 10.43 19.99
CA HIS A 11 8.46 9.12 19.50
C HIS A 11 7.05 8.74 19.99
N ILE A 12 6.73 9.03 21.26
CA ILE A 12 5.39 8.79 21.81
C ILE A 12 4.34 9.64 21.08
N ALA A 13 4.62 10.93 20.86
CA ALA A 13 3.70 11.82 20.16
C ALA A 13 3.39 11.36 18.72
N ILE A 14 4.41 10.87 18.00
CA ILE A 14 4.24 10.32 16.64
C ILE A 14 3.38 9.05 16.67
N LEU A 15 3.63 8.14 17.61
CA LEU A 15 2.85 6.90 17.73
C LEU A 15 1.36 7.18 18.04
N VAL A 16 1.08 8.15 18.92
CA VAL A 16 -0.29 8.57 19.23
C VAL A 16 -0.96 9.21 18.00
N ALA A 17 -0.25 10.05 17.25
CA ALA A 17 -0.77 10.66 16.04
C ALA A 17 -1.14 9.60 14.97
N VAL A 18 -0.27 8.61 14.76
CA VAL A 18 -0.53 7.49 13.82
C VAL A 18 -1.75 6.68 14.28
N TRP A 19 -1.85 6.37 15.58
CA TRP A 19 -2.97 5.62 16.14
C TRP A 19 -4.31 6.36 15.96
N ILE A 20 -4.34 7.68 16.20
CA ILE A 20 -5.53 8.51 16.00
C ILE A 20 -5.93 8.55 14.51
N VAL A 21 -4.97 8.65 13.59
CA VAL A 21 -5.25 8.64 12.15
C VAL A 21 -5.83 7.29 11.69
N CYS A 22 -5.28 6.17 12.16
CA CYS A 22 -5.79 4.84 11.83
C CYS A 22 -7.20 4.55 12.37
N ILE A 23 -7.61 5.19 13.47
CA ILE A 23 -8.96 5.04 14.04
C ILE A 23 -9.97 5.93 13.32
N THR A 24 -9.59 7.17 13.01
CA THR A 24 -10.49 8.16 12.40
C THR A 24 -10.72 7.90 10.92
N ILE A 25 -9.68 7.46 10.20
CA ILE A 25 -9.80 6.89 8.86
C ILE A 25 -10.08 5.40 9.04
N GLY A 26 -11.31 5.06 9.43
CA GLY A 26 -11.74 3.67 9.49
C GLY A 26 -11.43 2.95 8.16
N PRO A 27 -11.23 1.62 8.17
CA PRO A 27 -10.99 0.89 6.93
C PRO A 27 -12.16 1.16 5.97
N VAL A 28 -11.88 1.83 4.85
CA VAL A 28 -12.81 1.94 3.73
C VAL A 28 -12.94 0.54 3.14
N SER A 29 -13.76 -0.29 3.78
CA SER A 29 -14.29 -1.49 3.16
C SER A 29 -15.40 -1.02 2.23
N SER A 30 -15.05 -0.65 1.01
CA SER A 30 -16.04 -0.51 -0.04
C SER A 30 -16.68 -1.88 -0.24
N SER A 31 -17.89 -2.08 0.31
CA SER A 31 -18.71 -3.28 0.11
C SER A 31 -19.30 -3.34 -1.31
N ILE A 32 -18.51 -2.93 -2.31
CA ILE A 32 -18.87 -3.10 -3.71
C ILE A 32 -18.80 -4.61 -3.95
N GLN A 33 -19.97 -5.24 -4.09
CA GLN A 33 -20.04 -6.58 -4.63
C GLN A 33 -19.52 -6.54 -6.07
N TYR A 34 -18.26 -6.93 -6.24
CA TYR A 34 -17.68 -7.11 -7.56
C TYR A 34 -18.29 -8.36 -8.19
N THR A 35 -19.30 -8.18 -9.03
CA THR A 35 -19.73 -9.24 -9.95
C THR A 35 -18.72 -9.33 -11.10
N ARG A 36 -18.63 -10.50 -11.77
CA ARG A 36 -17.68 -10.73 -12.88
C ARG A 36 -17.71 -9.62 -13.93
N GLU A 37 -18.88 -9.06 -14.18
CA GLU A 37 -19.13 -8.02 -15.18
C GLU A 37 -18.82 -6.60 -14.67
N THR A 38 -18.85 -6.36 -13.35
CA THR A 38 -18.67 -5.03 -12.74
C THR A 38 -17.29 -4.83 -12.11
N MET A 39 -16.46 -5.87 -12.08
CA MET A 39 -15.06 -5.75 -11.65
C MET A 39 -14.33 -4.74 -12.54
N PRO A 40 -13.68 -3.71 -11.97
CA PRO A 40 -12.80 -2.84 -12.76
C PRO A 40 -11.70 -3.69 -13.40
N GLY A 41 -11.61 -3.64 -14.73
CA GLY A 41 -10.71 -4.49 -15.50
C GLY A 41 -11.31 -5.82 -15.98
N ALA A 42 -12.58 -6.12 -15.69
CA ALA A 42 -13.30 -7.26 -16.25
C ALA A 42 -13.28 -7.27 -17.78
N GLN A 43 -13.37 -6.08 -18.40
CA GLN A 43 -13.27 -5.90 -19.85
C GLN A 43 -11.92 -6.34 -20.45
N TYR A 44 -10.87 -6.37 -19.63
CA TYR A 44 -9.53 -6.83 -20.01
C TYR A 44 -9.29 -8.27 -19.54
N TYR A 45 -10.24 -8.87 -18.83
CA TYR A 45 -10.09 -10.17 -18.20
C TYR A 45 -10.78 -11.25 -19.04
N ASP A 46 -9.99 -12.06 -19.73
CA ASP A 46 -10.46 -13.14 -20.62
C ASP A 46 -10.81 -14.43 -19.85
N GLY A 47 -11.15 -14.32 -18.56
CA GLY A 47 -11.42 -15.47 -17.68
C GLY A 47 -10.21 -16.31 -17.25
N LYS A 48 -9.06 -16.17 -17.93
CA LYS A 48 -7.80 -16.85 -17.60
C LYS A 48 -6.62 -15.90 -17.37
N LYS A 49 -6.61 -14.76 -18.05
CA LYS A 49 -5.54 -13.78 -18.02
C LYS A 49 -6.10 -12.36 -18.10
N LEU A 50 -5.45 -11.44 -17.40
CA LEU A 50 -5.73 -10.02 -17.46
C LEU A 50 -4.87 -9.41 -18.57
N ASN A 51 -5.49 -9.06 -19.70
CA ASN A 51 -4.83 -8.52 -20.88
C ASN A 51 -5.09 -7.01 -20.98
N ILE A 52 -4.35 -6.23 -20.19
CA ILE A 52 -4.43 -4.77 -20.25
C ILE A 52 -3.53 -4.29 -21.40
N PRO A 53 -4.07 -3.56 -22.39
CA PRO A 53 -3.26 -2.98 -23.45
C PRO A 53 -2.43 -1.83 -22.86
N ILE A 54 -1.18 -2.12 -22.51
CA ILE A 54 -0.20 -1.14 -22.04
C ILE A 54 0.90 -0.99 -23.08
N SER A 55 1.42 0.23 -23.25
CA SER A 55 2.63 0.42 -24.04
C SER A 55 3.81 -0.29 -23.37
N LYS A 56 4.81 -0.69 -24.16
CA LYS A 56 5.98 -1.41 -23.66
C LYS A 56 6.69 -0.63 -22.54
N GLU A 57 6.79 0.69 -22.69
CA GLU A 57 7.42 1.60 -21.73
C GLU A 57 6.61 1.70 -20.43
N ALA A 58 5.28 1.74 -20.52
CA ALA A 58 4.40 1.76 -19.37
C ALA A 58 4.47 0.43 -18.59
N GLY A 59 4.59 -0.70 -19.28
CA GLY A 59 4.79 -2.01 -18.66
C GLY A 59 6.10 -2.12 -17.88
N ILE A 60 7.20 -1.62 -18.44
CA ILE A 60 8.51 -1.60 -17.75
C ILE A 60 8.43 -0.77 -16.47
N LYS A 61 7.85 0.44 -16.54
CA LYS A 61 7.66 1.32 -15.36
C LYS A 61 6.77 0.69 -14.29
N LEU A 62 5.74 -0.06 -14.69
CA LEU A 62 4.87 -0.78 -13.76
C LEU A 62 5.62 -1.86 -13.00
N ILE A 63 6.41 -2.68 -13.69
CA ILE A 63 7.22 -3.74 -13.09
C ILE A 63 8.26 -3.14 -12.14
N GLU A 64 8.92 -2.05 -12.53
CA GLU A 64 9.89 -1.34 -11.69
C GLU A 64 9.26 -0.86 -10.38
N ARG A 65 8.07 -0.24 -10.45
CA ARG A 65 7.33 0.22 -9.26
C ARG A 65 6.92 -0.93 -8.34
N TRP A 66 6.40 -2.02 -8.91
CA TRP A 66 6.00 -3.20 -8.14
C TRP A 66 7.21 -3.85 -7.46
N THR A 67 8.34 -3.91 -8.15
CA THR A 67 9.61 -4.41 -7.61
C THR A 67 10.07 -3.53 -6.45
N HIS A 68 10.03 -2.21 -6.61
CA HIS A 68 10.35 -1.28 -5.52
C HIS A 68 9.43 -1.45 -4.31
N GLN A 69 8.13 -1.63 -4.51
CA GLN A 69 7.17 -1.89 -3.43
C GLN A 69 7.45 -3.21 -2.72
N ALA A 70 7.73 -4.28 -3.47
CA ALA A 70 8.06 -5.58 -2.89
C ALA A 70 9.35 -5.53 -2.05
N ILE A 71 10.41 -4.91 -2.58
CA ILE A 71 11.68 -4.75 -1.85
C ILE A 71 11.48 -3.89 -0.60
N SER A 72 10.73 -2.78 -0.72
CA SER A 72 10.43 -1.91 0.43
C SER A 72 9.66 -2.66 1.51
N SER A 73 8.72 -3.53 1.14
CA SER A 73 7.98 -4.38 2.08
C SER A 73 8.89 -5.36 2.80
N ILE A 74 9.84 -5.99 2.09
CA ILE A 74 10.82 -6.91 2.69
C ILE A 74 11.74 -6.15 3.64
N MET A 75 12.29 -5.01 3.21
CA MET A 75 13.15 -4.17 4.04
C MET A 75 12.44 -3.68 5.30
N ALA A 76 11.17 -3.27 5.18
CA ALA A 76 10.35 -2.90 6.33
C ALA A 76 10.20 -4.09 7.30
N SER A 77 9.89 -5.28 6.80
CA SER A 77 9.73 -6.47 7.64
C SER A 77 11.01 -6.86 8.41
N ILE A 78 12.19 -6.65 7.81
CA ILE A 78 13.49 -6.89 8.45
C ILE A 78 13.81 -5.80 9.47
N ALA A 79 13.54 -4.53 9.14
CA ALA A 79 13.79 -3.40 10.03
C ALA A 79 12.86 -3.37 11.27
N THR A 80 11.78 -4.15 11.26
CA THR A 80 10.84 -4.27 12.39
C THR A 80 11.20 -5.44 13.32
N GLN A 81 12.26 -6.19 13.03
CA GLN A 81 12.82 -7.25 13.88
C GLN A 81 14.00 -6.71 14.71
#